data_AF-A0A921IG94-F1
#
_entry.id   AF-A0A921IG94-F1
#
_cell.length_a   1.000
_cell.length_b   1.000
_cell.length_c   1.000
_cell.angle_alpha   90.00
_cell.angle_beta   90.00
_cell.angle_gamma   90.00
#
_symmetry.space_group_name_H-M   'P 1'
#
loop_
_entity.id
_entity.type
_entity.pdbx_description
1 polymer ?
#
loop_
_entity_poly.entity_id
_entity_poly.type
_entity_poly.pdbx_seq_one_letter_code
_entity_poly.pdbx_strand_id
1 'polypeptide(L)'
;MNKRSSVPPVLLIDIEDKLAELISEEEAIELTQAFAKGINKEIPIIDPRDPFLSPNEVLKENIDCFSDDEKFEFIAQVQKLSYVKRNPEFEEEITDFLSYQDQMNGSRKSRNNISSLLATYPPKIRQQWIKAGVFFNNGDYRNALDNVRLTVELLVKNLTKSESSLENQKKNLGNFLEAKSIDTQIRNYVFKILNIYEKIQNDQAKHDVPESLSFEEVSFIMNQSYVIIKFLIDCDNKAF
;
A
#
# COMPACT_ATOMS: atom_id res chain seq x y z
N MET A 1 -5.23 18.69 3.53
CA MET A 1 -5.78 17.68 2.61
C MET A 1 -6.14 16.47 3.46
N ASN A 2 -7.42 16.11 3.54
CA ASN A 2 -7.86 14.95 4.33
C ASN A 2 -7.28 13.68 3.71
N LYS A 3 -6.37 13.03 4.43
CA LYS A 3 -5.90 11.68 4.12
C LYS A 3 -7.15 10.80 4.08
N ARG A 4 -7.49 10.21 2.92
CA ARG A 4 -8.59 9.23 2.85
C ARG A 4 -8.25 8.12 3.86
N SER A 5 -9.15 7.87 4.80
CA SER A 5 -8.93 6.85 5.83
C SER A 5 -8.76 5.48 5.17
N SER A 6 -7.74 4.72 5.60
CA SER A 6 -7.54 3.32 5.21
C SER A 6 -8.37 2.33 6.05
N VAL A 7 -9.11 2.83 7.04
CA VAL A 7 -9.99 2.01 7.88
C VAL A 7 -11.35 1.88 7.20
N PRO A 8 -11.89 0.66 7.05
CA PRO A 8 -13.29 0.46 6.65
C PRO A 8 -14.22 0.83 7.81
N PRO A 9 -14.96 1.95 7.76
CA PRO A 9 -15.68 2.47 8.93
C PRO A 9 -16.81 1.55 9.39
N VAL A 10 -17.49 0.87 8.46
CA VAL A 10 -18.57 -0.08 8.78
C VAL A 10 -18.01 -1.26 9.59
N LEU A 11 -16.91 -1.87 9.14
CA LEU A 11 -16.30 -3.00 9.84
C LEU A 11 -15.73 -2.60 11.21
N LEU A 12 -15.22 -1.37 11.34
CA LEU A 12 -14.78 -0.87 12.64
C LEU A 12 -15.94 -0.77 13.61
N ILE A 13 -17.08 -0.19 13.18
CA ILE A 13 -18.29 -0.08 14.00
C ILE A 13 -18.80 -1.46 14.39
N ASP A 14 -18.86 -2.41 13.46
CA ASP A 14 -19.30 -3.78 13.76
C ASP A 14 -18.42 -4.44 14.82
N ILE A 15 -17.10 -4.19 14.78
CA ILE A 15 -16.16 -4.68 15.79
C ILE A 15 -16.34 -3.99 17.14
N GLU A 16 -16.55 -2.67 17.15
CA GLU A 16 -16.83 -1.88 18.36
C GLU A 16 -18.12 -2.36 19.04
N ASP A 17 -19.18 -2.58 18.27
CA ASP A 17 -20.47 -3.09 18.74
C ASP A 17 -20.32 -4.48 19.36
N LYS A 18 -19.71 -5.43 18.64
CA LYS A 18 -19.51 -6.80 19.17
C LYS A 18 -18.56 -6.85 20.34
N LEU A 19 -17.53 -5.99 20.38
CA LEU A 19 -16.65 -5.90 21.54
C LEU A 19 -17.42 -5.39 22.75
N ALA A 20 -18.25 -4.34 22.58
CA ALA A 20 -19.07 -3.75 23.64
C ALA A 20 -20.08 -4.73 24.25
N GLU A 21 -20.56 -5.72 23.49
CA GLU A 21 -21.43 -6.79 24.01
C GLU A 21 -20.70 -7.77 24.93
N LEU A 22 -19.37 -7.84 24.85
CA LEU A 22 -18.54 -8.82 25.56
C LEU A 22 -17.82 -8.26 26.77
N ILE A 23 -17.78 -6.93 26.94
CA ILE A 23 -17.00 -6.26 27.97
C ILE A 23 -17.84 -5.22 28.73
N SER A 24 -17.41 -4.93 29.95
CA SER A 24 -17.94 -3.83 30.74
C SER A 24 -17.37 -2.48 30.31
N GLU A 25 -17.97 -1.40 30.80
CA GLU A 25 -17.49 -0.02 30.59
C GLU A 25 -16.07 0.16 31.14
N GLU A 26 -15.81 -0.37 32.34
CA GLU A 26 -14.49 -0.33 32.98
C GLU A 26 -13.45 -1.06 32.12
N GLU A 27 -13.78 -2.24 31.59
CA GLU A 27 -12.90 -2.97 30.68
C GLU A 27 -12.65 -2.21 29.37
N ALA A 28 -13.66 -1.55 28.81
CA ALA A 28 -13.49 -0.72 27.60
C ALA A 28 -12.52 0.44 27.86
N ILE A 29 -12.64 1.09 29.02
CA ILE A 29 -11.74 2.18 29.45
C ILE A 29 -10.32 1.63 29.65
N GLU A 30 -10.15 0.54 30.41
CA GLU A 30 -8.83 -0.04 30.66
C GLU A 30 -8.10 -0.43 29.37
N LEU A 31 -8.83 -1.06 28.44
CA LEU A 31 -8.28 -1.58 27.20
C LEU A 31 -7.85 -0.45 26.26
N THR A 32 -8.68 0.58 26.10
CA THR A 32 -8.36 1.76 25.29
C THR A 32 -7.27 2.63 25.93
N GLN A 33 -7.28 2.81 27.25
CA GLN A 33 -6.23 3.52 27.99
C GLN A 33 -4.88 2.82 27.92
N ALA A 34 -4.84 1.49 28.09
CA ALA A 34 -3.61 0.72 28.05
C ALA A 34 -2.93 0.87 26.68
N PHE A 35 -3.71 0.80 25.60
CA PHE A 35 -3.22 1.04 24.26
C PHE A 35 -2.73 2.48 24.08
N ALA A 36 -3.56 3.47 24.42
CA ALA A 36 -3.25 4.89 24.28
C ALA A 36 -1.97 5.30 25.04
N LYS A 37 -1.77 4.76 26.25
CA LYS A 37 -0.54 4.94 27.04
C LYS A 37 0.67 4.36 26.33
N GLY A 38 0.53 3.20 25.69
CA GLY A 38 1.61 2.56 24.92
C GLY A 38 2.09 3.40 23.74
N ILE A 39 1.20 4.21 23.15
CA ILE A 39 1.50 5.10 22.02
C ILE A 39 1.62 6.59 22.41
N ASN A 40 1.64 6.89 23.72
CA ASN A 40 1.73 8.24 24.28
C ASN A 40 0.67 9.20 23.70
N LYS A 41 -0.59 8.76 23.73
CA LYS A 41 -1.73 9.49 23.19
C LYS A 41 -2.80 9.74 24.25
N GLU A 42 -3.40 10.92 24.20
CA GLU A 42 -4.54 11.27 25.05
C GLU A 42 -5.83 10.77 24.40
N ILE A 43 -6.75 10.28 25.23
CA ILE A 43 -8.08 9.81 24.83
C ILE A 43 -9.14 10.50 25.70
N PRO A 44 -10.34 10.76 25.16
CA PRO A 44 -11.35 11.61 25.78
C PRO A 44 -11.97 10.98 27.03
N ILE A 45 -12.13 9.66 27.05
CA ILE A 45 -12.87 8.96 28.10
C ILE A 45 -11.90 8.13 28.94
N ILE A 46 -11.76 8.51 30.21
CA ILE A 46 -10.82 7.90 31.15
C ILE A 46 -11.37 7.58 32.53
N ASP A 47 -12.59 8.02 32.86
CA ASP A 47 -13.17 7.89 34.21
C ASP A 47 -14.54 7.20 34.12
N PRO A 48 -14.75 6.05 34.79
CA PRO A 48 -15.99 5.28 34.73
C PRO A 48 -17.16 5.88 35.54
N ARG A 49 -17.13 7.19 35.81
CA ARG A 49 -18.07 7.85 36.73
C ARG A 49 -19.30 8.44 36.06
N ASP A 50 -19.42 8.31 34.74
CA ASP A 50 -20.62 8.71 34.03
C ASP A 50 -21.61 7.54 33.98
N PRO A 51 -22.70 7.57 34.78
CA PRO A 51 -23.66 6.46 34.86
C PRO A 51 -24.46 6.25 33.57
N PHE A 52 -24.30 7.08 32.55
CA PHE A 52 -24.93 6.94 31.25
C PHE A 52 -23.98 6.41 30.17
N LEU A 53 -22.72 6.16 30.51
CA LEU A 53 -21.71 5.76 29.55
C LEU A 53 -21.78 4.27 29.25
N SER A 54 -22.00 3.93 27.99
CA SER A 54 -21.97 2.54 27.52
C SER A 54 -20.57 2.13 27.06
N PRO A 55 -20.21 0.83 27.12
CA PRO A 55 -18.94 0.34 26.56
C PRO A 55 -18.75 0.74 25.09
N ASN A 56 -19.85 0.81 24.33
CA ASN A 56 -19.86 1.23 22.94
C ASN A 56 -19.39 2.69 22.75
N GLU A 57 -19.94 3.61 23.55
CA GLU A 57 -19.53 5.02 23.53
C GLU A 57 -18.07 5.19 23.93
N VAL A 58 -17.59 4.42 24.92
CA VAL A 58 -16.16 4.41 25.29
C VAL A 58 -15.29 4.02 24.11
N LEU A 59 -15.59 2.86 23.50
CA LEU A 59 -14.80 2.32 22.41
C LEU A 59 -14.76 3.32 21.24
N LYS A 60 -15.93 3.80 20.81
CA LYS A 60 -16.04 4.71 19.68
C LYS A 60 -15.25 6.02 19.88
N GLU A 61 -15.49 6.74 20.97
CA GLU A 61 -14.86 8.04 21.21
C GLU A 61 -13.33 7.91 21.43
N ASN A 62 -12.90 6.86 22.13
CA ASN A 62 -11.47 6.64 22.36
C ASN A 62 -10.75 6.15 21.10
N ILE A 63 -11.35 5.24 20.33
CA ILE A 63 -10.77 4.70 19.09
C ILE A 63 -10.75 5.78 18.00
N ASP A 64 -11.73 6.67 17.93
CA ASP A 64 -11.74 7.76 16.94
C ASP A 64 -10.60 8.75 17.09
N CYS A 65 -9.97 8.81 18.26
CA CYS A 65 -8.74 9.57 18.44
C CYS A 65 -7.54 8.92 17.74
N PHE A 66 -7.55 7.61 17.50
CA PHE A 66 -6.44 6.87 16.90
C PHE A 66 -6.28 7.15 15.40
N SER A 67 -5.03 7.18 14.92
CA SER A 67 -4.74 7.20 13.49
C SER A 67 -5.12 5.85 12.86
N ASP A 68 -5.28 5.79 11.53
CA ASP A 68 -5.65 4.52 10.87
C ASP A 68 -4.70 3.36 11.22
N ASP A 69 -3.39 3.60 11.25
CA ASP A 69 -2.40 2.57 11.59
C ASP A 69 -2.55 2.14 13.06
N GLU A 70 -2.81 3.09 13.96
CA GLU A 70 -3.09 2.82 15.38
C GLU A 70 -4.41 2.05 15.57
N LYS A 71 -5.46 2.35 14.79
CA LYS A 71 -6.73 1.61 14.80
C LYS A 71 -6.50 0.14 14.44
N PHE A 72 -5.72 -0.14 13.40
CA PHE A 72 -5.35 -1.51 13.06
C PHE A 72 -4.50 -2.21 14.13
N GLU A 73 -3.52 -1.50 14.71
CA GLU A 73 -2.70 -2.05 15.81
C GLU A 73 -3.54 -2.37 17.05
N PHE A 74 -4.50 -1.51 17.39
CA PHE A 74 -5.44 -1.71 18.47
C PHE A 74 -6.28 -2.97 18.24
N ILE A 75 -6.90 -3.11 17.06
CA ILE A 75 -7.71 -4.29 16.71
C ILE A 75 -6.85 -5.57 16.68
N ALA A 76 -5.59 -5.49 16.27
CA ALA A 76 -4.66 -6.63 16.34
C ALA A 76 -4.32 -7.05 17.79
N GLN A 77 -4.41 -6.13 18.76
CA GLN A 77 -4.32 -6.48 20.19
C GLN A 77 -5.63 -7.09 20.69
N VAL A 78 -6.79 -6.55 20.29
CA VAL A 78 -8.11 -7.10 20.60
C VAL A 78 -8.22 -8.57 20.15
N GLN A 79 -7.70 -8.90 18.96
CA GLN A 79 -7.69 -10.27 18.44
C GLN A 79 -7.04 -11.30 19.38
N LYS A 80 -6.13 -10.86 20.26
CA LYS A 80 -5.38 -11.73 21.18
C LYS A 80 -6.13 -12.02 22.47
N LEU A 81 -7.27 -11.35 22.72
CA LEU A 81 -8.02 -11.46 23.95
C LEU A 81 -8.75 -12.80 24.02
N SER A 82 -8.77 -13.40 25.21
CA SER A 82 -9.26 -14.76 25.40
C SER A 82 -10.74 -14.94 25.08
N TYR A 83 -11.56 -13.91 25.26
CA TYR A 83 -12.99 -13.94 24.94
C TYR A 83 -13.24 -13.79 23.43
N VAL A 84 -12.36 -13.07 22.71
CA VAL A 84 -12.37 -13.00 21.25
C VAL A 84 -12.01 -14.37 20.66
N LYS A 85 -10.94 -15.00 21.15
CA LYS A 85 -10.53 -16.36 20.72
C LYS A 85 -11.56 -17.46 21.01
N ARG A 86 -12.54 -17.18 21.88
CA ARG A 86 -13.64 -18.11 22.20
C ARG A 86 -14.89 -17.85 21.36
N ASN A 87 -14.89 -16.80 20.54
CA ASN A 87 -15.98 -16.43 19.64
C ASN A 87 -15.47 -16.46 18.18
N PRO A 88 -15.56 -17.61 17.49
CA PRO A 88 -14.99 -17.77 16.15
C PRO A 88 -15.54 -16.79 15.11
N GLU A 89 -16.82 -16.44 15.20
CA GLU A 89 -17.46 -15.47 14.30
C GLU A 89 -16.85 -14.08 14.48
N PHE A 90 -16.66 -13.65 15.72
CA PHE A 90 -16.04 -12.37 16.01
C PHE A 90 -14.54 -12.35 15.66
N GLU A 91 -13.84 -13.47 15.88
CA GLU A 91 -12.44 -13.62 15.46
C GLU A 91 -12.28 -13.56 13.93
N GLU A 92 -13.23 -14.11 13.17
CA GLU A 92 -13.26 -14.03 11.71
C GLU A 92 -13.45 -12.58 11.23
N GLU A 93 -14.38 -11.82 11.81
CA GLU A 93 -14.59 -10.41 11.45
C GLU A 93 -13.37 -9.52 11.74
N ILE A 94 -12.71 -9.75 12.89
CA ILE A 94 -11.45 -9.08 13.19
C ILE A 94 -10.37 -9.48 12.17
N THR A 95 -10.34 -10.73 11.74
CA THR A 95 -9.41 -11.20 10.71
C THR A 95 -9.67 -10.52 9.36
N ASP A 96 -10.94 -10.40 8.97
CA ASP A 96 -11.35 -9.69 7.76
C ASP A 96 -10.94 -8.22 7.81
N PHE A 97 -11.20 -7.52 8.93
CA PHE A 97 -10.78 -6.14 9.14
C PHE A 97 -9.26 -5.98 9.00
N LEU A 98 -8.47 -6.83 9.66
CA LEU A 98 -7.00 -6.78 9.57
C LEU A 98 -6.50 -7.12 8.16
N SER A 99 -7.23 -7.94 7.39
CA SER A 99 -6.89 -8.24 6.01
C SER A 99 -6.96 -7.00 5.10
N TYR A 100 -7.81 -6.01 5.40
CA TYR A 100 -7.83 -4.73 4.66
C TYR A 100 -6.52 -3.97 4.84
N GLN A 101 -5.95 -3.99 6.04
CA GLN A 101 -4.63 -3.43 6.28
C GLN A 101 -3.59 -4.15 5.42
N ASP A 102 -3.66 -5.47 5.30
CA ASP A 102 -2.75 -6.28 4.48
C ASP A 102 -3.01 -6.21 2.97
N GLN A 103 -4.21 -5.85 2.51
CA GLN A 103 -4.48 -5.56 1.10
C GLN A 103 -3.96 -4.16 0.73
N MET A 104 -4.24 -3.16 1.57
CA MET A 104 -3.66 -1.82 1.46
C MET A 104 -2.13 -1.85 1.59
N ASN A 105 -1.62 -2.60 2.56
CA ASN A 105 -0.21 -2.85 2.76
C ASN A 105 0.36 -3.83 1.75
N GLY A 106 -0.40 -4.73 1.15
CA GLY A 106 0.05 -5.60 0.06
C GLY A 106 0.48 -4.74 -1.14
N SER A 107 -0.27 -3.65 -1.39
CA SER A 107 0.14 -2.60 -2.31
C SER A 107 1.34 -1.77 -1.80
N ARG A 108 1.45 -1.46 -0.50
CA ARG A 108 2.54 -0.63 0.08
C ARG A 108 3.85 -1.41 0.37
N LYS A 109 3.81 -2.60 0.98
CA LYS A 109 4.92 -3.58 1.15
C LYS A 109 5.49 -4.00 -0.20
N SER A 110 4.69 -4.25 -1.22
CA SER A 110 5.21 -4.49 -2.59
C SER A 110 5.98 -3.26 -3.09
N ARG A 111 5.44 -2.04 -2.91
CA ARG A 111 6.15 -0.80 -3.25
C ARG A 111 7.41 -0.55 -2.40
N ASN A 112 7.42 -0.89 -1.12
CA ASN A 112 8.57 -0.73 -0.23
C ASN A 112 9.67 -1.79 -0.47
N ASN A 113 9.30 -3.00 -0.90
CA ASN A 113 10.25 -4.06 -1.27
C ASN A 113 11.02 -3.78 -2.56
N ILE A 114 10.57 -2.86 -3.43
CA ILE A 114 11.40 -2.44 -4.56
C ILE A 114 12.64 -1.69 -4.10
N SER A 115 12.56 -0.92 -3.01
CA SER A 115 13.72 -0.16 -2.52
C SER A 115 14.87 -1.08 -2.09
N SER A 116 14.56 -2.24 -1.53
CA SER A 116 15.56 -3.26 -1.21
C SER A 116 16.04 -4.00 -2.45
N LEU A 117 15.15 -4.34 -3.39
CA LEU A 117 15.53 -4.97 -4.66
C LEU A 117 16.44 -4.06 -5.52
N LEU A 118 16.21 -2.75 -5.49
CA LEU A 118 17.01 -1.76 -6.21
C LEU A 118 18.28 -1.33 -5.45
N ALA A 119 18.55 -1.87 -4.26
CA ALA A 119 19.70 -1.45 -3.45
C ALA A 119 21.05 -1.76 -4.11
N THR A 120 21.11 -2.79 -4.95
CA THR A 120 22.30 -3.18 -5.72
C THR A 120 22.44 -2.44 -7.05
N TYR A 121 21.47 -1.60 -7.40
CA TYR A 121 21.43 -0.81 -8.63
C TYR A 121 21.80 0.66 -8.35
N PRO A 122 22.11 1.47 -9.39
CA PRO A 122 22.46 2.87 -9.19
C PRO A 122 21.44 3.63 -8.33
N PRO A 123 21.87 4.42 -7.32
CA PRO A 123 20.97 5.04 -6.34
C PRO A 123 19.86 5.90 -6.96
N LYS A 124 20.14 6.51 -8.12
CA LYS A 124 19.19 7.34 -8.85
C LYS A 124 17.92 6.56 -9.23
N ILE A 125 18.01 5.27 -9.53
CA ILE A 125 16.87 4.42 -9.91
C ILE A 125 15.90 4.29 -8.72
N ARG A 126 16.45 3.87 -7.57
CA ARG A 126 15.70 3.77 -6.32
C ARG A 126 15.06 5.09 -5.91
N GLN A 127 15.80 6.20 -6.06
CA GLN A 127 15.29 7.53 -5.72
C GLN A 127 14.05 7.92 -6.54
N GLN A 128 13.98 7.58 -7.83
CA GLN A 128 12.78 7.87 -8.63
C GLN A 128 11.58 7.06 -8.16
N TRP A 129 11.77 5.78 -7.80
CA TRP A 129 10.68 4.97 -7.26
C TRP A 129 10.13 5.53 -5.95
N ILE A 130 11.02 5.95 -5.04
CA ILE A 130 10.62 6.57 -3.78
C ILE A 130 9.81 7.85 -4.05
N LYS A 131 10.29 8.70 -4.98
CA LYS A 131 9.56 9.91 -5.39
C LYS A 131 8.18 9.59 -5.96
N ALA A 132 8.06 8.55 -6.79
CA ALA A 132 6.77 8.12 -7.30
C ALA A 132 5.77 7.78 -6.19
N GLY A 133 6.23 7.07 -5.15
CA GLY A 133 5.40 6.76 -3.97
C GLY A 133 4.97 8.02 -3.20
N VAL A 134 5.87 9.00 -3.05
CA VAL A 134 5.54 10.29 -2.40
C VAL A 134 4.48 11.05 -3.19
N PHE A 135 4.64 11.19 -4.51
CA PHE A 135 3.66 11.87 -5.35
C PHE A 135 2.30 11.17 -5.33
N PHE A 136 2.29 9.84 -5.41
CA PHE A 136 1.07 9.05 -5.33
C PHE A 136 0.31 9.30 -4.01
N ASN A 137 1.00 9.28 -2.88
CA ASN A 137 0.40 9.51 -1.57
C ASN A 137 -0.15 10.93 -1.41
N ASN A 138 0.41 11.90 -2.15
CA ASN A 138 -0.06 13.28 -2.17
C ASN A 138 -1.19 13.53 -3.19
N GLY A 139 -1.66 12.50 -3.90
CA GLY A 139 -2.68 12.65 -4.95
C GLY A 139 -2.15 13.21 -6.27
N ASP A 140 -0.84 13.38 -6.41
CA ASP A 140 -0.20 13.89 -7.62
C ASP A 140 0.13 12.72 -8.57
N TYR A 141 -0.91 12.20 -9.20
CA TYR A 141 -0.80 10.97 -9.99
C TYR A 141 0.01 11.13 -11.27
N ARG A 142 0.02 12.32 -11.87
CA ARG A 142 0.85 12.60 -13.04
C ARG A 142 2.33 12.45 -12.69
N ASN A 143 2.79 13.15 -11.66
CA ASN A 143 4.18 13.05 -11.24
C ASN A 143 4.50 11.66 -10.66
N ALA A 144 3.54 10.96 -10.06
CA ALA A 144 3.73 9.57 -9.67
C ALA A 144 4.07 8.67 -10.87
N LEU A 145 3.26 8.73 -11.93
CA LEU A 145 3.47 7.92 -13.14
C LEU A 145 4.73 8.32 -13.91
N ASP A 146 5.06 9.61 -13.99
CA ASP A 146 6.29 10.09 -14.61
C ASP A 146 7.54 9.51 -13.91
N ASN A 147 7.54 9.48 -12.58
CA ASN A 147 8.64 8.91 -11.79
C ASN A 147 8.69 7.37 -11.90
N VAL A 148 7.55 6.69 -12.02
CA VAL A 148 7.49 5.25 -12.31
C VAL A 148 8.11 4.94 -13.67
N ARG A 149 7.71 5.65 -14.74
CA ARG A 149 8.30 5.48 -16.07
C ARG A 149 9.81 5.71 -16.05
N LEU A 150 10.26 6.76 -15.37
CA LEU A 150 11.68 7.06 -15.26
C LEU A 150 12.45 5.98 -14.48
N THR A 151 11.85 5.38 -13.44
CA THR A 151 12.42 4.24 -12.72
C THR A 151 12.68 3.07 -13.68
N VAL A 152 11.66 2.71 -14.48
CA VAL A 152 11.75 1.62 -15.46
C VAL A 152 12.78 1.94 -16.54
N GLU A 153 12.78 3.16 -17.07
CA GLU A 153 13.78 3.57 -18.07
C GLU A 153 15.20 3.43 -17.54
N LEU A 154 15.49 3.98 -16.36
CA LEU A 154 16.84 3.90 -15.79
C LEU A 154 17.27 2.46 -15.50
N LEU A 155 16.34 1.61 -15.06
CA LEU A 155 16.62 0.18 -14.88
C LEU A 155 16.95 -0.50 -16.21
N VAL A 156 16.13 -0.28 -17.25
CA VAL A 156 16.38 -0.83 -18.58
C VAL A 156 17.72 -0.37 -19.12
N LYS A 157 18.05 0.93 -19.02
CA LYS A 157 19.36 1.47 -19.41
C LYS A 157 20.51 0.76 -18.70
N ASN A 158 20.37 0.54 -17.39
CA ASN A 158 21.37 -0.18 -16.61
C ASN A 158 21.54 -1.64 -17.05
N LEU A 159 20.45 -2.33 -17.38
CA LEU A 159 20.45 -3.74 -17.81
C LEU A 159 21.01 -3.90 -19.23
N THR A 160 20.64 -3.01 -20.14
CA THR A 160 21.04 -3.08 -21.56
C THR A 160 22.35 -2.35 -21.87
N LYS A 161 22.92 -1.64 -20.88
CA LYS A 161 24.12 -0.78 -21.03
C LYS A 161 23.98 0.23 -22.18
N SER A 162 22.79 0.81 -22.31
CA SER A 162 22.45 1.76 -23.37
C SER A 162 21.80 3.01 -22.78
N GLU A 163 22.05 4.18 -23.38
CA GLU A 163 21.52 5.47 -22.90
C GLU A 163 20.27 5.94 -23.67
N SER A 164 19.78 5.16 -24.64
CA SER A 164 18.57 5.49 -25.40
C SER A 164 17.33 5.55 -24.51
N SER A 165 16.35 6.39 -24.86
CA SER A 165 15.05 6.45 -24.17
C SER A 165 14.32 5.11 -24.20
N LEU A 166 13.40 4.88 -23.25
CA LEU A 166 12.66 3.62 -23.13
C LEU A 166 12.03 3.14 -24.45
N GLU A 167 11.49 4.07 -25.24
CA GLU A 167 10.83 3.80 -26.53
C GLU A 167 11.80 3.22 -27.57
N ASN A 168 13.05 3.69 -27.51
CA ASN A 168 14.14 3.27 -28.38
C ASN A 168 14.90 2.05 -27.83
N GLN A 169 14.60 1.61 -26.59
CA GLN A 169 15.24 0.45 -25.96
C GLN A 169 14.59 -0.89 -26.29
N LYS A 170 13.44 -0.93 -26.99
CA LYS A 170 12.66 -2.17 -27.24
C LYS A 170 13.53 -3.29 -27.82
N LYS A 171 14.39 -2.97 -28.79
CA LYS A 171 15.34 -3.93 -29.38
C LYS A 171 16.38 -4.43 -28.38
N ASN A 172 17.03 -3.52 -27.65
CA ASN A 172 18.09 -3.86 -26.69
C ASN A 172 17.54 -4.69 -25.52
N LEU A 173 16.38 -4.30 -24.99
CA LEU A 173 15.69 -5.04 -23.94
C LEU A 173 15.23 -6.42 -24.45
N GLY A 174 14.78 -6.51 -25.70
CA GLY A 174 14.43 -7.78 -26.34
C GLY A 174 15.60 -8.75 -26.39
N ASN A 175 16.77 -8.26 -26.80
CA ASN A 175 18.01 -9.03 -26.81
C ASN A 175 18.45 -9.47 -25.41
N PHE A 176 18.36 -8.58 -24.41
CA PHE A 176 18.66 -8.90 -23.00
C PHE A 176 17.77 -10.05 -22.50
N LEU A 177 16.45 -9.95 -22.71
CA LEU A 177 15.51 -10.99 -22.28
C LEU A 177 15.70 -12.30 -23.04
N GLU A 178 16.06 -12.24 -24.33
CA GLU A 178 16.40 -13.43 -25.13
C GLU A 178 17.62 -14.16 -24.56
N ALA A 179 18.68 -13.41 -24.24
CA ALA A 179 19.89 -13.96 -23.65
C ALA A 179 19.63 -14.64 -22.29
N LYS A 180 18.59 -14.23 -21.57
CA LYS A 180 18.11 -14.85 -20.32
C LYS A 180 17.12 -16.01 -20.54
N SER A 181 16.95 -16.45 -21.80
CA SER A 181 16.04 -17.53 -22.21
C SER A 181 14.59 -17.29 -21.81
N ILE A 182 14.13 -16.04 -21.90
CA ILE A 182 12.74 -15.69 -21.63
C ILE A 182 11.88 -15.96 -22.85
N ASP A 183 10.75 -16.63 -22.63
CA ASP A 183 9.79 -16.95 -23.68
C ASP A 183 9.28 -15.70 -24.43
N THR A 184 9.08 -15.85 -25.73
CA THR A 184 8.70 -14.75 -26.63
C THR A 184 7.34 -14.13 -26.26
N GLN A 185 6.37 -14.91 -25.78
CA GLN A 185 5.08 -14.38 -25.34
C GLN A 185 5.23 -13.52 -24.08
N ILE A 186 6.10 -13.93 -23.15
CA ILE A 186 6.41 -13.14 -21.95
C ILE A 186 7.14 -11.85 -22.32
N ARG A 187 8.11 -11.91 -23.23
CA ARG A 187 8.78 -10.70 -23.77
C ARG A 187 7.77 -9.74 -24.39
N ASN A 188 6.83 -10.26 -25.20
CA ASN A 188 5.76 -9.46 -25.80
C ASN A 188 4.83 -8.83 -24.76
N TYR A 189 4.53 -9.54 -23.67
CA TYR A 189 3.72 -9.01 -22.56
C TYR A 189 4.41 -7.82 -21.88
N VAL A 190 5.70 -7.93 -21.58
CA VAL A 190 6.51 -6.81 -21.03
C VAL A 190 6.43 -5.59 -21.95
N PHE A 191 6.62 -5.77 -23.26
CA PHE A 191 6.54 -4.66 -24.22
C PHE A 191 5.15 -4.02 -24.30
N LYS A 192 4.08 -4.79 -24.17
CA LYS A 192 2.72 -4.22 -24.12
C LYS A 192 2.53 -3.29 -22.93
N ILE A 193 3.06 -3.66 -21.75
CA ILE A 193 3.00 -2.81 -20.56
C ILE A 193 3.82 -1.52 -20.75
N LEU A 194 5.04 -1.62 -21.30
CA LEU A 194 5.85 -0.43 -21.58
C LEU A 194 5.17 0.52 -22.58
N ASN A 195 4.52 -0.03 -23.62
CA ASN A 195 3.74 0.76 -24.57
C ASN A 195 2.55 1.48 -23.91
N ILE A 196 1.95 0.89 -22.88
CA ILE A 196 0.86 1.54 -22.12
C ILE A 196 1.40 2.77 -21.39
N TYR A 197 2.60 2.71 -20.79
CA TYR A 197 3.21 3.88 -20.15
C TYR A 197 3.46 5.02 -21.13
N GLU A 198 3.96 4.71 -22.33
CA GLU A 198 4.16 5.68 -23.41
C GLU A 198 2.83 6.35 -23.81
N LYS A 199 1.76 5.55 -24.00
CA LYS A 199 0.45 6.05 -24.39
C LYS A 199 -0.18 6.93 -23.33
N ILE A 200 -0.21 6.47 -22.07
CA ILE A 200 -0.78 7.25 -20.97
C ILE A 200 -0.10 8.62 -20.90
N GLN A 201 1.23 8.68 -20.91
CA GLN A 201 1.93 9.96 -20.82
C GLN A 201 1.70 10.87 -22.04
N ASN A 202 1.64 10.28 -23.24
CA ASN A 202 1.40 11.04 -24.48
C ASN A 202 -0.02 11.59 -24.57
N ASP A 203 -1.03 10.83 -24.11
CA ASP A 203 -2.43 11.24 -24.12
C ASP A 203 -2.68 12.30 -23.03
N GLN A 204 -2.04 12.15 -21.86
CA GLN A 204 -2.06 13.14 -20.77
C GLN A 204 -1.27 14.44 -21.06
N ALA A 205 -0.44 14.46 -22.11
CA ALA A 205 0.33 15.64 -22.54
C ALA A 205 -0.33 16.43 -23.69
N LYS A 206 -1.24 15.80 -24.45
CA LYS A 206 -1.88 16.40 -25.63
C LYS A 206 -3.23 17.05 -25.36
N HIS A 207 -3.89 16.65 -24.28
CA HIS A 207 -5.09 17.29 -23.79
C HIS A 207 -4.72 18.03 -22.51
N ASP A 208 -5.10 19.30 -22.37
CA ASP A 208 -4.79 20.14 -21.19
C ASP A 208 -5.32 19.60 -19.86
N VAL A 209 -5.85 18.38 -19.82
CA VAL A 209 -6.14 17.67 -18.60
C VAL A 209 -5.99 16.16 -18.77
N PRO A 210 -5.21 15.51 -17.89
CA PRO A 210 -5.46 14.16 -17.48
C PRO A 210 -6.19 14.14 -16.14
N GLU A 211 -7.38 14.74 -16.02
CA GLU A 211 -8.10 14.71 -14.73
C GLU A 211 -8.70 13.34 -14.42
N SER A 212 -8.63 12.37 -15.33
CA SER A 212 -9.48 11.17 -15.22
C SER A 212 -8.79 9.89 -14.77
N LEU A 213 -7.48 9.88 -14.45
CA LEU A 213 -6.91 8.68 -13.83
C LEU A 213 -7.26 8.66 -12.35
N SER A 214 -8.14 7.73 -12.00
CA SER A 214 -8.54 7.44 -10.63
C SER A 214 -7.37 6.91 -9.81
N PHE A 215 -7.53 6.96 -8.48
CA PHE A 215 -6.57 6.35 -7.55
C PHE A 215 -6.35 4.87 -7.89
N GLU A 216 -7.43 4.17 -8.23
CA GLU A 216 -7.47 2.75 -8.54
C GLU A 216 -6.66 2.44 -9.80
N GLU A 217 -6.82 3.23 -10.86
CA GLU A 217 -6.06 3.06 -12.11
C GLU A 217 -4.57 3.34 -11.93
N VAL A 218 -4.23 4.40 -11.21
CA VAL A 218 -2.83 4.77 -10.94
C VAL A 218 -2.18 3.71 -10.04
N SER A 219 -2.90 3.25 -9.02
CA SER A 219 -2.45 2.17 -8.14
C SER A 219 -2.22 0.88 -8.92
N PHE A 220 -3.15 0.53 -9.82
CA PHE A 220 -3.00 -0.62 -10.72
C PHE A 220 -1.73 -0.50 -11.58
N ILE A 221 -1.48 0.66 -12.21
CA ILE A 221 -0.29 0.90 -13.02
C ILE A 221 0.99 0.79 -12.19
N MET A 222 1.03 1.38 -10.99
CA MET A 222 2.18 1.26 -10.08
C MET A 222 2.43 -0.20 -9.68
N ASN A 223 1.38 -0.98 -9.41
CA ASN A 223 1.50 -2.39 -9.07
C ASN A 223 2.01 -3.23 -10.26
N GLN A 224 1.53 -2.97 -11.48
CA GLN A 224 2.06 -3.61 -12.69
C GLN A 224 3.54 -3.24 -12.91
N SER A 225 3.90 -1.99 -12.66
CA SER A 225 5.29 -1.52 -12.74
C SER A 225 6.18 -2.24 -11.74
N TYR A 226 5.68 -2.48 -10.53
CA TYR A 226 6.37 -3.27 -9.53
C TYR A 226 6.70 -4.68 -10.05
N VAL A 227 5.69 -5.38 -10.60
CA VAL A 227 5.86 -6.73 -11.14
C VAL A 227 6.90 -6.73 -12.26
N ILE A 228 6.88 -5.74 -13.15
CA ILE A 228 7.85 -5.61 -14.24
C ILE A 228 9.26 -5.35 -13.73
N ILE A 229 9.44 -4.42 -12.79
CA ILE A 229 10.76 -4.13 -12.20
C ILE A 229 11.32 -5.38 -11.52
N LYS A 230 10.52 -6.06 -10.71
CA LYS A 230 10.94 -7.31 -10.05
C LYS A 230 11.32 -8.37 -11.09
N PHE A 231 10.49 -8.57 -12.12
CA PHE A 231 10.78 -9.54 -13.18
C PHE A 231 12.10 -9.24 -13.89
N LEU A 232 12.38 -7.97 -14.21
CA LEU A 232 13.63 -7.56 -14.85
C LEU A 232 14.85 -7.82 -13.95
N ILE A 233 14.74 -7.55 -12.65
CA ILE A 233 15.79 -7.84 -11.66
C ILE A 233 16.01 -9.35 -11.52
N ASP A 234 14.94 -10.15 -11.46
CA ASP A 234 15.04 -11.61 -11.40
C ASP A 234 15.72 -12.17 -12.66
N CYS A 235 15.44 -11.60 -13.84
CA CYS A 235 16.13 -11.96 -15.09
C CYS A 235 17.62 -11.62 -15.03
N ASP A 236 17.98 -10.45 -14.50
CA ASP A 236 19.37 -10.02 -14.35
C ASP A 236 20.16 -10.98 -13.44
N ASN A 237 19.57 -11.30 -12.29
CA ASN A 237 20.14 -12.18 -11.27
C ASN A 237 20.17 -13.66 -11.66
N LYS A 238 19.43 -14.07 -12.71
CA LYS A 238 19.46 -15.43 -13.22
C LYS A 238 20.87 -15.73 -13.75
N ALA A 239 21.58 -16.62 -13.05
CA ALA A 239 22.86 -17.16 -13.50
C ALA A 239 22.66 -17.97 -14.79
N PHE A 240 23.68 -17.96 -15.65
CA PHE A 240 23.71 -18.72 -16.90
C PHE A 240 23.95 -20.21 -16.64
#